data_AF-G4WV61-F1
#
_entry.id   AF-G4WV61-F1
#
_cell.length_a   1.000
_cell.length_b   1.000
_cell.length_c   1.000
_cell.angle_alpha   90.00
_cell.angle_beta   90.00
_cell.angle_gamma   90.00
#
_symmetry.space_group_name_H-M   'P 1'
#
loop_
_entity.id
_entity.type
_entity.pdbx_description
1 polymer ?
#
loop_
_entity_poly.entity_id
_entity_poly.type
_entity_poly.pdbx_seq_one_letter_code
_entity_poly.pdbx_strand_id
1 'polypeptide(L)'
;MKPLISCWILLTIAGGIVPVSGQYTGQQASSASYTPASLALELRRVKRTLQESGDAQALPALPLAWQVETPDRSYSISSEPLPVLLARQTDPKEQARNNVKAAAWLDHLADYLEGSGTAFAGSRSQERTELTRILARPEFAGNAPPTRWDLFQQRVLTWIREMLDRIFSFAAQHPSGSKILFWVVITGAIGILGNWLLRLWTRGNQTMSLTAPGLATRVRTWEEWFRASRAAADQGDPREAIRLAYWAGVMRLQELRLLPVHTSQTPRENLRLLSEPKPGAAPASPAFRESLSGLTSGLERFWYARRLAGPEDFRESLRHLEALGCKVD
;
A
#
# COMPACT_ATOMS: atom_id res chain seq x y z
N MET A 1 -44.82 -26.95 46.71
CA MET A 1 -46.06 -26.43 46.08
C MET A 1 -45.70 -25.43 44.99
N LYS A 2 -45.79 -25.86 43.73
CA LYS A 2 -46.22 -25.05 42.58
C LYS A 2 -47.77 -25.17 42.53
N PRO A 3 -48.58 -24.34 41.82
CA PRO A 3 -48.30 -24.02 40.39
C PRO A 3 -48.94 -22.76 39.72
N LEU A 4 -48.52 -22.53 38.45
CA LEU A 4 -49.31 -22.07 37.26
C LEU A 4 -49.73 -20.57 37.18
N ILE A 5 -49.65 -19.78 36.09
CA ILE A 5 -49.74 -19.92 34.61
C ILE A 5 -49.06 -18.67 33.97
N SER A 6 -48.06 -18.80 33.08
CA SER A 6 -48.10 -18.84 31.60
C SER A 6 -48.15 -17.47 30.88
N CYS A 7 -47.13 -17.18 30.06
CA CYS A 7 -47.32 -16.69 28.69
C CYS A 7 -46.05 -16.98 27.87
N TRP A 8 -46.21 -17.83 26.86
CA TRP A 8 -45.23 -18.19 25.83
C TRP A 8 -45.49 -17.32 24.60
N ILE A 9 -44.45 -16.69 24.02
CA ILE A 9 -44.41 -16.37 22.58
C ILE A 9 -43.00 -16.68 22.05
N LEU A 10 -42.94 -17.67 21.16
CA LEU A 10 -41.86 -17.94 20.22
C LEU A 10 -41.86 -16.87 19.12
N LEU A 11 -40.70 -16.33 18.77
CA LEU A 11 -40.47 -15.83 17.41
C LEU A 11 -39.01 -16.02 16.98
N THR A 12 -38.81 -17.06 16.18
CA THR A 12 -37.70 -17.23 15.24
C THR A 12 -37.76 -16.17 14.15
N ILE A 13 -36.68 -15.40 13.94
CA ILE A 13 -36.40 -14.77 12.64
C ILE A 13 -34.91 -14.95 12.32
N ALA A 14 -34.70 -15.58 11.17
CA ALA A 14 -33.45 -15.78 10.48
C ALA A 14 -32.96 -14.50 9.79
N GLY A 15 -31.64 -14.40 9.61
CA GLY A 15 -31.00 -13.86 8.40
C GLY A 15 -31.17 -12.37 8.08
N GLY A 16 -30.06 -11.65 7.98
CA GLY A 16 -30.04 -10.38 7.24
C GLY A 16 -28.92 -9.44 7.64
N ILE A 17 -27.73 -9.69 7.07
CA ILE A 17 -26.71 -8.65 6.91
C ILE A 17 -27.34 -7.55 6.07
N VAL A 18 -27.55 -6.37 6.65
CA VAL A 18 -27.97 -5.17 5.91
C VAL A 18 -26.71 -4.48 5.38
N PRO A 19 -26.44 -4.50 4.06
CA PRO A 19 -25.48 -3.56 3.50
C PRO A 19 -26.13 -2.17 3.48
N VAL A 20 -25.47 -1.20 4.11
CA VAL A 20 -25.75 0.24 3.93
C VAL A 20 -25.32 0.61 2.51
N SER A 21 -26.23 0.40 1.56
CA SER A 21 -26.16 1.02 0.24
C SER A 21 -26.65 2.45 0.38
N GLY A 22 -25.74 3.41 0.37
CA GLY A 22 -26.07 4.82 0.19
C GLY A 22 -26.74 5.02 -1.17
N GLN A 23 -28.06 5.07 -1.19
CA GLN A 23 -28.83 5.55 -2.33
C GLN A 23 -28.62 7.06 -2.44
N TYR A 24 -27.69 7.48 -3.29
CA TYR A 24 -27.76 8.80 -3.88
C TYR A 24 -28.89 8.74 -4.91
N THR A 25 -30.01 9.36 -4.58
CA THR A 25 -31.13 9.60 -5.47
C THR A 25 -30.62 10.25 -6.76
N GLY A 26 -30.66 9.47 -7.84
CA GLY A 26 -30.48 9.96 -9.20
C GLY A 26 -31.64 10.89 -9.54
N GLN A 27 -31.39 12.18 -9.46
CA GLN A 27 -32.25 13.19 -10.05
C GLN A 27 -31.83 13.32 -11.52
N GLN A 28 -32.78 13.03 -12.41
CA GLN A 28 -32.63 12.82 -13.86
C GLN A 28 -31.58 13.73 -14.52
N ALA A 29 -30.47 13.12 -14.92
CA ALA A 29 -29.54 13.70 -15.87
C ALA A 29 -30.16 13.59 -17.27
N SER A 30 -30.35 14.73 -17.95
CA SER A 30 -30.70 14.74 -19.37
C SER A 30 -29.64 13.95 -20.14
N SER A 31 -30.05 12.84 -20.74
CA SER A 31 -29.24 11.81 -21.38
C SER A 31 -28.74 12.22 -22.78
N ALA A 32 -28.15 13.40 -22.91
CA ALA A 32 -27.48 13.81 -24.12
C ALA A 32 -25.97 13.58 -23.93
N SER A 33 -25.44 12.53 -24.58
CA SER A 33 -24.00 12.30 -24.67
C SER A 33 -23.40 13.29 -25.67
N TYR A 34 -22.50 14.14 -25.21
CA TYR A 34 -21.82 15.12 -26.06
C TYR A 34 -20.39 14.64 -26.38
N THR A 35 -19.95 14.86 -27.61
CA THR A 35 -18.50 14.88 -27.91
C THR A 35 -17.90 16.20 -27.43
N PRO A 36 -16.59 16.28 -27.09
CA PRO A 36 -15.95 17.51 -26.63
C PRO A 36 -16.19 18.72 -27.54
N ALA A 37 -16.12 18.50 -28.86
CA ALA A 37 -16.37 19.54 -29.86
C ALA A 37 -17.85 19.97 -29.91
N SER A 38 -18.79 19.03 -29.80
CA SER A 38 -20.23 19.35 -29.77
C SER A 38 -20.64 20.10 -28.50
N LEU A 39 -20.03 19.78 -27.35
CA LEU A 39 -20.29 20.50 -26.10
C LEU A 39 -19.72 21.93 -26.15
N ALA A 40 -18.54 22.13 -26.73
CA ALA A 40 -17.96 23.47 -26.88
C ALA A 40 -18.86 24.40 -27.74
N LEU A 41 -19.48 23.87 -28.79
CA LEU A 41 -20.44 24.61 -29.62
C LEU A 41 -21.71 24.98 -28.83
N GLU A 42 -22.25 24.07 -28.04
CA GLU A 42 -23.42 24.35 -27.18
C GLU A 42 -23.08 25.38 -26.08
N LEU A 43 -21.89 25.32 -25.47
CA LEU A 43 -21.45 26.33 -24.50
C LEU A 43 -21.34 27.72 -25.11
N ARG A 44 -20.83 27.83 -26.34
CA ARG A 44 -20.78 29.12 -27.07
C ARG A 44 -22.16 29.63 -27.45
N ARG A 45 -23.11 28.73 -27.78
CA ARG A 45 -24.51 29.09 -28.01
C ARG A 45 -25.16 29.66 -26.74
N VAL A 46 -25.00 28.97 -25.60
CA VAL A 46 -25.52 29.41 -24.29
C VAL A 46 -24.93 30.77 -23.89
N LYS A 47 -23.63 30.98 -24.09
CA LYS A 47 -22.98 32.28 -23.86
C LYS A 47 -23.61 33.39 -24.70
N ARG A 48 -23.83 33.15 -25.99
CA ARG A 48 -24.46 34.12 -26.90
C ARG A 48 -25.85 34.50 -26.43
N THR A 49 -26.68 33.50 -26.07
CA THR A 49 -28.02 33.73 -25.54
C THR A 49 -27.99 34.53 -24.24
N LEU A 50 -27.03 34.28 -23.35
CA LEU A 50 -26.87 35.05 -22.11
C LEU A 50 -26.46 36.51 -22.38
N GLN A 51 -25.59 36.75 -23.37
CA GLN A 51 -25.18 38.11 -23.75
C GLN A 51 -26.29 38.91 -24.44
N GLU A 52 -27.13 38.24 -25.23
CA GLU A 52 -28.23 38.87 -25.98
C GLU A 52 -29.46 39.15 -25.10
N SER A 53 -29.83 38.21 -24.22
CA SER A 53 -31.03 38.33 -23.39
C SER A 53 -30.78 39.05 -22.06
N GLY A 54 -29.54 39.01 -21.53
CA GLY A 54 -29.19 39.58 -20.22
C GLY A 54 -29.89 38.93 -19.02
N ASP A 55 -30.77 37.96 -19.27
CA ASP A 55 -31.60 37.30 -18.27
C ASP A 55 -31.33 35.79 -18.25
N ALA A 56 -31.01 35.28 -17.06
CA ALA A 56 -30.75 33.88 -16.81
C ALA A 56 -31.98 32.99 -17.06
N GLN A 57 -33.19 33.55 -16.99
CA GLN A 57 -34.45 32.81 -17.19
C GLN A 57 -34.75 32.50 -18.66
N ALA A 58 -34.10 33.19 -19.59
CA ALA A 58 -34.23 32.94 -21.03
C ALA A 58 -33.37 31.76 -21.50
N LEU A 59 -32.50 31.23 -20.64
CA LEU A 59 -31.69 30.06 -20.96
C LEU A 59 -32.53 28.78 -20.88
N PRO A 60 -32.41 27.86 -21.86
CA PRO A 60 -33.03 26.55 -21.75
C PRO A 60 -32.53 25.85 -20.49
N ALA A 61 -33.39 25.05 -19.82
CA ALA A 61 -33.07 24.36 -18.59
C ALA A 61 -31.75 23.59 -18.70
N LEU A 62 -30.67 24.17 -18.15
CA LEU A 62 -29.34 23.61 -18.24
C LEU A 62 -29.29 22.32 -17.41
N PRO A 63 -28.78 21.20 -17.95
CA PRO A 63 -28.65 19.98 -17.17
C PRO A 63 -27.61 20.18 -16.07
N LEU A 64 -27.86 19.63 -14.88
CA LEU A 64 -26.98 19.70 -13.71
C LEU A 64 -25.59 19.08 -13.96
N ALA A 65 -25.50 18.18 -14.94
CA ALA A 65 -24.25 17.62 -15.41
C ALA A 65 -24.32 17.32 -16.91
N TRP A 66 -23.24 17.64 -17.63
CA TRP A 66 -23.04 17.24 -19.03
C TRP A 66 -22.18 15.98 -19.07
N GLN A 67 -22.66 14.94 -19.76
CA GLN A 67 -21.84 13.77 -20.05
C GLN A 67 -21.07 13.98 -21.35
N VAL A 68 -19.74 13.91 -21.25
CA VAL A 68 -18.81 14.03 -22.37
C VAL A 68 -18.17 12.67 -22.63
N GLU A 69 -18.43 12.12 -23.80
CA GLU A 69 -17.82 10.88 -24.25
C GLU A 69 -16.52 11.20 -25.01
N THR A 70 -15.40 10.69 -24.49
CA THR A 70 -14.14 10.64 -25.24
C THR A 70 -13.83 9.19 -25.64
N PRO A 71 -12.93 8.96 -26.62
CA PRO A 71 -12.59 7.61 -27.07
C PRO A 71 -12.14 6.66 -25.96
N ASP A 72 -11.58 7.21 -24.87
CA ASP A 72 -11.05 6.42 -23.76
C ASP A 72 -12.06 6.24 -22.61
N ARG A 73 -12.88 7.26 -22.28
CA ARG A 73 -13.80 7.28 -21.12
C ARG A 73 -14.93 8.30 -21.26
N SER A 74 -16.05 8.03 -20.57
CA SER A 74 -17.12 9.01 -20.33
C SER A 74 -16.84 9.84 -19.08
N TYR A 75 -16.92 11.17 -19.19
CA TYR A 75 -16.74 12.12 -18.09
C TYR A 75 -18.04 12.87 -17.82
N SER A 76 -18.36 13.09 -16.54
CA SER A 76 -19.50 13.92 -16.13
C SER A 76 -18.99 15.28 -15.66
N ILE A 77 -19.24 16.33 -16.44
CA ILE A 77 -18.87 17.71 -16.10
C ILE A 77 -20.05 18.37 -15.38
N SER A 78 -19.85 18.75 -14.11
CA SER A 78 -20.88 19.46 -13.32
C SER A 78 -21.11 20.87 -13.86
N SER A 79 -22.38 21.27 -14.01
CA SER A 79 -22.76 22.65 -14.35
C SER A 79 -23.08 23.49 -13.12
N GLU A 80 -22.86 22.97 -11.90
CA GLU A 80 -23.14 23.63 -10.61
C GLU A 80 -22.71 25.11 -10.50
N PRO A 81 -21.56 25.56 -11.05
CA PRO A 81 -21.18 26.97 -10.97
C PRO A 81 -22.14 27.92 -11.70
N LEU A 82 -22.83 27.46 -12.75
CA LEU A 82 -23.72 28.30 -13.58
C LEU A 82 -25.00 28.71 -12.85
N PRO A 83 -25.79 27.79 -12.24
CA PRO A 83 -26.95 28.16 -11.44
C PRO A 83 -26.65 29.13 -10.29
N VAL A 84 -25.47 29.02 -9.67
CA VAL A 84 -25.06 29.92 -8.58
C VAL A 84 -24.75 31.31 -9.10
N LEU A 85 -24.03 31.42 -10.23
CA LEU A 85 -23.71 32.71 -10.84
C LEU A 85 -24.93 33.38 -11.47
N LEU A 86 -25.87 32.59 -11.98
CA LEU A 86 -27.09 33.05 -12.64
C LEU A 86 -28.30 33.14 -11.68
N ALA A 87 -28.10 32.87 -10.39
CA ALA A 87 -29.13 33.02 -9.37
C ALA A 87 -29.65 34.47 -9.35
N ARG A 88 -30.97 34.63 -9.27
CA ARG A 88 -31.63 35.93 -9.29
C ARG A 88 -31.11 36.81 -8.17
N GLN A 89 -30.50 37.94 -8.53
CA GLN A 89 -30.05 38.96 -7.59
C GLN A 89 -30.98 40.17 -7.62
N THR A 90 -31.12 40.81 -6.47
CA THR A 90 -31.98 41.99 -6.30
C THR A 90 -31.30 43.27 -6.82
N ASP A 91 -29.96 43.28 -6.94
CA ASP A 91 -29.19 44.40 -7.48
C ASP A 91 -28.83 44.20 -8.97
N PRO A 92 -29.29 45.08 -9.88
CA PRO A 92 -28.99 44.98 -11.31
C PRO A 92 -27.49 45.12 -11.65
N LYS A 93 -26.70 45.81 -10.81
CA LYS A 93 -25.24 45.94 -11.02
C LYS A 93 -24.51 44.65 -10.69
N GLU A 94 -24.95 43.94 -9.66
CA GLU A 94 -24.39 42.63 -9.30
C GLU A 94 -24.77 41.56 -10.32
N GLN A 95 -26.00 41.63 -10.84
CA GLN A 95 -26.45 40.76 -11.93
C GLN A 95 -25.58 40.93 -13.20
N ALA A 96 -25.30 42.17 -13.61
CA ALA A 96 -24.42 42.43 -14.75
C ALA A 96 -23.00 41.87 -14.54
N ARG A 97 -22.44 42.01 -13.34
CA ARG A 97 -21.10 41.47 -12.99
C ARG A 97 -21.09 39.94 -13.00
N ASN A 98 -22.14 39.31 -12.51
CA ASN A 98 -22.24 37.85 -12.49
C ASN A 98 -22.47 37.26 -13.88
N ASN A 99 -23.22 37.95 -14.75
CA ASN A 99 -23.36 37.56 -16.16
C ASN A 99 -22.00 37.59 -16.89
N VAL A 100 -21.15 38.58 -16.62
CA VAL A 100 -19.78 38.64 -17.16
C VAL A 100 -18.94 37.46 -16.64
N LYS A 101 -19.03 37.13 -15.35
CA LYS A 101 -18.33 35.97 -14.77
C LYS A 101 -18.82 34.64 -15.36
N ALA A 102 -20.12 34.49 -15.54
CA ALA A 102 -20.73 33.31 -16.16
C ALA A 102 -20.28 33.17 -17.62
N ALA A 103 -20.25 34.25 -18.39
CA ALA A 103 -19.73 34.25 -19.75
C ALA A 103 -18.23 33.89 -19.82
N ALA A 104 -17.42 34.41 -18.90
CA ALA A 104 -15.99 34.09 -18.83
C ALA A 104 -15.75 32.61 -18.44
N TRP A 105 -16.58 32.06 -17.55
CA TRP A 105 -16.53 30.65 -17.19
C TRP A 105 -16.91 29.74 -18.37
N LEU A 106 -17.95 30.10 -19.13
CA LEU A 106 -18.37 29.38 -20.34
C LEU A 106 -17.27 29.38 -21.41
N ASP A 107 -16.60 30.51 -21.64
CA ASP A 107 -15.46 30.59 -22.57
C ASP A 107 -14.31 29.69 -22.14
N HIS A 108 -13.89 29.78 -20.88
CA HIS A 108 -12.79 28.97 -20.37
C HIS A 108 -13.07 27.47 -20.50
N LEU A 109 -14.32 27.05 -20.27
CA LEU A 109 -14.72 25.65 -20.42
C LEU A 109 -14.75 25.21 -21.90
N ALA A 110 -15.23 26.06 -22.81
CA ALA A 110 -15.22 25.77 -24.24
C ALA A 110 -13.79 25.63 -24.79
N ASP A 111 -12.89 26.55 -24.42
CA ASP A 111 -11.49 26.51 -24.86
C ASP A 111 -10.76 25.28 -24.31
N TYR A 112 -11.06 24.87 -23.08
CA TYR A 112 -10.51 23.64 -22.50
C TYR A 112 -10.96 22.37 -23.26
N LEU A 113 -12.22 22.32 -23.68
CA LEU A 113 -12.76 21.19 -24.46
C LEU A 113 -12.18 21.13 -25.88
N GLU A 114 -11.94 22.29 -26.51
CA GLU A 114 -11.29 22.37 -27.83
C GLU A 114 -9.80 22.02 -27.77
N GLY A 115 -9.08 22.48 -26.75
CA GLY A 115 -7.67 22.16 -26.53
C GLY A 115 -7.44 20.69 -26.13
N SER A 116 -8.40 20.07 -25.43
CA SER A 116 -8.29 18.65 -25.06
C SER A 116 -8.60 17.71 -26.22
N GLY A 117 -9.45 18.09 -27.17
CA GLY A 117 -9.78 17.25 -28.34
C GLY A 117 -8.61 17.03 -29.32
N THR A 118 -7.63 17.93 -29.36
CA THR A 118 -6.54 17.93 -30.36
C THR A 118 -5.26 17.24 -29.89
N ALA A 119 -5.03 17.10 -28.57
CA ALA A 119 -3.75 16.64 -28.00
C ALA A 119 -3.69 15.15 -27.58
N PHE A 120 -4.75 14.36 -27.80
CA PHE A 120 -5.04 13.25 -26.89
C PHE A 120 -4.37 11.89 -27.16
N ALA A 121 -3.91 11.56 -28.38
CA ALA A 121 -3.58 10.15 -28.66
C ALA A 121 -2.14 9.71 -28.28
N GLY A 122 -1.16 10.62 -28.17
CA GLY A 122 0.25 10.25 -28.02
C GLY A 122 1.01 10.89 -26.86
N SER A 123 0.68 12.13 -26.47
CA SER A 123 1.53 12.95 -25.57
C SER A 123 1.23 12.75 -24.07
N ARG A 124 0.00 12.34 -23.73
CA ARG A 124 -0.53 12.44 -22.37
C ARG A 124 0.07 11.42 -21.39
N SER A 125 0.55 10.27 -21.85
CA SER A 125 1.22 9.29 -20.99
C SER A 125 2.60 9.78 -20.57
N GLN A 126 3.38 10.32 -21.50
CA GLN A 126 4.71 10.89 -21.25
C GLN A 126 4.63 12.15 -20.38
N GLU A 127 3.67 13.04 -20.65
CA GLU A 127 3.43 14.23 -19.83
C GLU A 127 3.02 13.90 -18.40
N ARG A 128 2.21 12.85 -18.19
CA ARG A 128 1.83 12.40 -16.84
C ARG A 128 3.02 11.82 -16.07
N THR A 129 3.91 11.09 -16.75
CA THR A 129 5.12 10.55 -16.14
C THR A 129 6.06 11.69 -15.73
N GLU A 130 6.24 12.71 -16.57
CA GLU A 130 7.03 13.89 -16.24
C GLU A 130 6.39 14.75 -15.14
N LEU A 131 5.07 14.94 -15.15
CA LEU A 131 4.36 15.66 -14.08
C LEU A 131 4.50 14.94 -12.73
N THR A 132 4.37 13.61 -12.73
CA THR A 132 4.53 12.79 -11.52
C THR A 132 5.97 12.87 -11.01
N ARG A 133 6.96 12.91 -11.90
CA ARG A 133 8.37 13.10 -11.56
C ARG A 133 8.66 14.47 -10.96
N ILE A 134 8.02 15.53 -11.47
CA ILE A 134 8.18 16.90 -10.95
C ILE A 134 7.49 17.05 -9.60
N LEU A 135 6.25 16.55 -9.46
CA LEU A 135 5.49 16.62 -8.21
C LEU A 135 6.05 15.72 -7.10
N ALA A 136 6.82 14.68 -7.45
CA ALA A 136 7.53 13.83 -6.48
C ALA A 136 8.79 14.50 -5.90
N ARG A 137 9.17 15.69 -6.38
CA ARG A 137 10.32 16.41 -5.83
C ARG A 137 9.99 16.98 -4.43
N PRO A 138 10.97 17.01 -3.50
CA PRO A 138 10.77 17.49 -2.13
C PRO A 138 10.24 18.93 -2.04
N GLU A 139 10.53 19.73 -3.07
CA GLU A 139 10.12 21.14 -3.20
C GLU A 139 8.60 21.34 -3.39
N PHE A 140 7.86 20.31 -3.80
CA PHE A 140 6.39 20.36 -3.95
C PHE A 140 5.63 19.56 -2.88
N ALA A 141 6.33 19.03 -1.87
CA ALA A 141 5.72 18.24 -0.79
C ALA A 141 4.70 19.02 0.06
N GLY A 142 4.72 20.36 0.01
CA GLY A 142 3.80 21.22 0.76
C GLY A 142 2.40 21.40 0.15
N ASN A 143 2.22 21.15 -1.16
CA ASN A 143 0.99 21.48 -1.89
C ASN A 143 0.30 20.24 -2.50
N ALA A 144 0.73 19.04 -2.12
CA ALA A 144 0.15 17.81 -2.61
C ALA A 144 -1.28 17.64 -2.06
N PRO A 145 -2.26 17.20 -2.88
CA PRO A 145 -3.57 16.82 -2.38
C PRO A 145 -3.41 15.76 -1.28
N PRO A 146 -4.22 15.83 -0.20
CA PRO A 146 -4.01 15.03 1.00
C PRO A 146 -3.91 13.55 0.64
N THR A 147 -2.81 12.94 1.06
CA THR A 147 -2.53 11.55 0.74
C THR A 147 -3.61 10.68 1.37
N ARG A 148 -3.95 9.53 0.78
CA ARG A 148 -4.87 8.56 1.41
C ARG A 148 -4.42 8.19 2.84
N TRP A 149 -3.11 8.26 3.08
CA TRP A 149 -2.50 8.11 4.39
C TRP A 149 -2.81 9.27 5.34
N ASP A 150 -2.80 10.52 4.86
CA ASP A 150 -3.16 11.69 5.65
C ASP A 150 -4.65 11.68 6.02
N LEU A 151 -5.52 11.30 5.09
CA LEU A 151 -6.95 11.15 5.37
C LEU A 151 -7.22 10.03 6.39
N PHE A 152 -6.45 8.93 6.32
CA PHE A 152 -6.52 7.86 7.31
C PHE A 152 -6.02 8.32 8.68
N GLN A 153 -4.88 9.01 8.74
CA GLN A 153 -4.35 9.59 9.97
C GLN A 153 -5.34 10.57 10.60
N GLN A 154 -5.94 11.46 9.81
CA GLN A 154 -6.97 12.38 10.28
C GLN A 154 -8.16 11.63 10.88
N ARG A 155 -8.65 10.57 10.22
CA ARG A 155 -9.78 9.79 10.73
C ARG A 155 -9.45 9.06 12.03
N VAL A 156 -8.26 8.49 12.13
CA VAL A 156 -7.77 7.85 13.36
C VAL A 156 -7.63 8.87 14.49
N LEU A 157 -7.08 10.06 14.20
CA LEU A 157 -6.89 11.08 15.21
C LEU A 157 -8.21 11.63 15.75
N THR A 158 -9.18 11.86 14.88
CA THR A 158 -10.54 12.28 15.27
C THR A 158 -11.20 11.21 16.14
N TRP A 159 -11.13 9.95 15.74
CA TRP A 159 -11.65 8.83 16.54
C TRP A 159 -10.99 8.73 17.92
N ILE A 160 -9.66 8.90 17.99
CA ILE A 160 -8.92 8.91 19.27
C ILE A 160 -9.40 10.07 20.15
N ARG A 161 -9.54 11.29 19.61
CA ARG A 161 -10.02 12.46 20.36
C ARG A 161 -11.43 12.24 20.91
N GLU A 162 -12.37 11.78 20.08
CA GLU A 162 -13.74 11.47 20.53
C GLU A 162 -13.74 10.41 21.64
N MET A 163 -12.88 9.40 21.53
CA MET A 163 -12.75 8.38 22.55
C MET A 163 -12.17 8.96 23.86
N LEU A 164 -11.14 9.81 23.77
CA LEU A 164 -10.56 10.49 24.92
C LEU A 164 -11.58 11.41 25.60
N ASP A 165 -12.33 12.22 24.84
CA ASP A 165 -13.33 13.12 25.40
C ASP A 165 -14.45 12.35 26.12
N ARG A 166 -14.86 11.20 25.58
CA ARG A 166 -15.84 10.31 26.22
C ARG A 166 -15.32 9.69 27.52
N ILE A 167 -14.03 9.38 27.56
CA ILE A 167 -13.34 8.81 28.72
C ILE A 167 -13.13 9.90 29.80
N PHE A 168 -12.66 11.09 29.42
CA PHE A 168 -12.45 12.21 30.35
C PHE A 168 -13.76 12.79 30.88
N SER A 169 -14.82 12.87 30.07
CA SER A 169 -16.15 13.29 30.55
C SER A 169 -16.74 12.31 31.56
N PHE A 170 -16.57 11.01 31.36
CA PHE A 170 -16.95 9.99 32.34
C PHE A 170 -16.10 10.08 33.63
N ALA A 171 -14.82 10.40 33.52
CA ALA A 171 -13.92 10.61 34.66
C ALA A 171 -14.26 11.90 35.46
N ALA A 172 -14.73 12.95 34.80
CA ALA A 172 -15.09 14.22 35.43
C ALA A 172 -16.42 14.15 36.21
N GLN A 173 -17.37 13.30 35.79
CA GLN A 173 -18.69 13.17 36.43
C GLN A 173 -18.70 12.27 37.67
N HIS A 174 -17.73 11.36 37.83
CA HIS A 174 -17.67 10.47 39.01
C HIS A 174 -16.25 10.44 39.61
N PRO A 175 -16.07 10.83 40.90
CA PRO A 175 -14.77 10.78 41.58
C PRO A 175 -14.10 9.39 41.54
N SER A 176 -14.90 8.33 41.55
CA SER A 176 -14.44 6.93 41.42
C SER A 176 -14.09 6.52 39.98
N GLY A 177 -14.60 7.25 38.98
CA GLY A 177 -14.33 7.02 37.56
C GLY A 177 -12.88 7.30 37.19
N SER A 178 -12.25 8.29 37.83
CA SER A 178 -10.82 8.62 37.66
C SER A 178 -9.91 7.43 38.03
N LYS A 179 -10.23 6.69 39.08
CA LYS A 179 -9.47 5.51 39.53
C LYS A 179 -9.62 4.35 38.54
N ILE A 180 -10.81 4.15 37.98
CA ILE A 180 -11.06 3.13 36.94
C ILE A 180 -10.31 3.50 35.66
N LEU A 181 -10.33 4.77 35.27
CA LEU A 181 -9.56 5.31 34.14
C LEU A 181 -8.07 4.99 34.26
N PHE A 182 -7.51 5.27 35.43
CA PHE A 182 -6.09 5.10 35.72
C PHE A 182 -5.67 3.64 35.52
N TRP A 183 -6.47 2.70 36.04
CA TRP A 183 -6.21 1.27 35.84
C TRP A 183 -6.41 0.84 34.39
N VAL A 184 -7.43 1.32 33.68
CA VAL A 184 -7.63 1.00 32.26
C VAL A 184 -6.46 1.50 31.41
N VAL A 185 -5.97 2.73 31.65
CA VAL A 185 -4.82 3.29 30.93
C VAL A 185 -3.55 2.50 31.22
N ILE A 186 -3.29 2.15 32.49
CA ILE A 186 -2.13 1.32 32.85
C ILE A 186 -2.21 -0.06 32.20
N THR A 187 -3.36 -0.73 32.32
CA THR A 187 -3.54 -2.08 31.79
C THR A 187 -3.48 -2.08 30.25
N GLY A 188 -4.05 -1.04 29.62
CA GLY A 188 -3.97 -0.81 28.19
C GLY A 188 -2.55 -0.52 27.73
N ALA A 189 -1.80 0.33 28.44
CA ALA A 189 -0.40 0.62 28.13
C ALA A 189 0.47 -0.64 28.26
N ILE A 190 0.30 -1.42 29.33
CA ILE A 190 1.00 -2.70 29.53
C ILE A 190 0.60 -3.70 28.43
N GLY A 191 -0.68 -3.79 28.08
CA GLY A 191 -1.17 -4.68 27.01
C GLY A 191 -0.66 -4.28 25.63
N ILE A 192 -0.64 -2.99 25.30
CA ILE A 192 -0.06 -2.47 24.05
C ILE A 192 1.44 -2.70 24.03
N LEU A 193 2.16 -2.43 25.12
CA LEU A 193 3.60 -2.63 25.21
C LEU A 193 3.95 -4.13 25.11
N GLY A 194 3.18 -4.99 25.78
CA GLY A 194 3.31 -6.45 25.70
C GLY A 194 3.01 -6.96 24.30
N ASN A 195 1.91 -6.52 23.67
CA ASN A 195 1.59 -6.89 22.29
C ASN A 195 2.62 -6.31 21.30
N TRP A 196 3.12 -5.11 21.52
CA TRP A 196 4.17 -4.51 20.70
C TRP A 196 5.48 -5.27 20.85
N LEU A 197 5.84 -5.69 22.06
CA LEU A 197 7.01 -6.53 22.34
C LEU A 197 6.85 -7.93 21.74
N LEU A 198 5.67 -8.56 21.87
CA LEU A 198 5.34 -9.83 21.21
C LEU A 198 5.37 -9.70 19.69
N ARG A 199 4.84 -8.62 19.14
CA ARG A 199 4.85 -8.35 17.69
C ARG A 199 6.27 -8.04 17.19
N LEU A 200 7.08 -7.36 18.00
CA LEU A 200 8.49 -7.11 17.73
C LEU A 200 9.30 -8.41 17.82
N TRP A 201 8.95 -9.33 18.73
CA TRP A 201 9.61 -10.63 18.87
C TRP A 201 9.21 -11.60 17.76
N THR A 202 7.92 -11.65 17.38
CA THR A 202 7.45 -12.44 16.22
C THR A 202 8.00 -11.92 14.89
N ARG A 203 8.15 -10.60 14.73
CA ARG A 203 8.86 -9.99 13.58
C ARG A 203 10.38 -10.16 13.69
N GLY A 204 10.93 -10.08 14.89
CA GLY A 204 12.35 -10.24 15.22
C GLY A 204 12.84 -11.68 15.11
N ASN A 205 11.96 -12.67 15.19
CA ASN A 205 12.28 -14.07 14.88
C ASN A 205 12.60 -14.31 13.39
N GLN A 206 12.41 -13.31 12.52
CA GLN A 206 12.94 -13.34 11.15
C GLN A 206 14.25 -12.57 10.97
N THR A 207 14.70 -11.74 11.91
CA THR A 207 15.93 -10.92 11.70
C THR A 207 16.93 -10.80 12.85
N MET A 208 16.65 -11.28 14.06
CA MET A 208 17.66 -11.34 15.13
C MET A 208 17.40 -12.54 16.07
N SER A 209 17.95 -13.71 15.72
CA SER A 209 18.34 -14.68 16.74
C SER A 209 19.50 -14.08 17.54
N LEU A 210 19.18 -13.31 18.57
CA LEU A 210 20.08 -13.11 19.68
C LEU A 210 20.17 -14.45 20.41
N THR A 211 21.33 -15.07 20.33
CA THR A 211 21.75 -16.23 21.12
C THR A 211 21.35 -16.02 22.58
N ALA A 212 20.34 -16.75 23.03
CA ALA A 212 20.13 -16.96 24.46
C ALA A 212 21.38 -17.71 24.99
N PRO A 213 22.08 -17.18 26.00
CA PRO A 213 23.20 -17.90 26.58
C PRO A 213 22.63 -19.09 27.35
N GLY A 214 22.99 -20.29 26.91
CA GLY A 214 22.92 -21.49 27.75
C GLY A 214 21.61 -22.28 27.74
N LEU A 215 21.18 -22.75 26.57
CA LEU A 215 20.62 -24.10 26.46
C LEU A 215 21.13 -24.67 25.13
N ALA A 216 21.89 -25.75 25.21
CA ALA A 216 22.60 -26.42 24.12
C ALA A 216 21.95 -26.21 22.74
N THR A 217 22.51 -25.30 21.93
CA THR A 217 22.19 -25.18 20.52
C THR A 217 22.51 -26.53 19.89
N ARG A 218 21.48 -27.32 19.60
CA ARG A 218 21.63 -28.45 18.70
C ARG A 218 22.21 -27.87 17.41
N VAL A 219 23.47 -28.19 17.11
CA VAL A 219 24.12 -27.75 15.88
C VAL A 219 23.29 -28.32 14.73
N ARG A 220 22.60 -27.43 14.01
CA ARG A 220 21.71 -27.79 12.91
C ARG A 220 22.54 -28.47 11.83
N THR A 221 22.18 -29.69 11.43
CA THR A 221 22.93 -30.46 10.42
C THR A 221 22.76 -29.84 9.03
N TRP A 222 23.61 -30.20 8.07
CA TRP A 222 23.48 -29.68 6.70
C TRP A 222 22.13 -30.05 6.07
N GLU A 223 21.56 -31.22 6.38
CA GLU A 223 20.24 -31.64 5.89
C GLU A 223 19.13 -30.74 6.42
N GLU A 224 19.21 -30.36 7.70
CA GLU A 224 18.23 -29.48 8.32
C GLU A 224 18.29 -28.08 7.70
N TRP A 225 19.49 -27.55 7.38
CA TRP A 225 19.65 -26.29 6.66
C TRP A 225 19.13 -26.39 5.22
N PHE A 226 19.43 -27.50 4.54
CA PHE A 226 18.98 -27.74 3.18
C PHE A 226 17.45 -27.83 3.08
N ARG A 227 16.81 -28.53 4.02
CA ARG A 227 15.35 -28.58 4.12
C ARG A 227 14.74 -27.20 4.36
N ALA A 228 15.38 -26.39 5.20
CA ALA A 228 14.98 -25.00 5.44
C ALA A 228 15.03 -24.17 4.16
N SER A 229 16.11 -24.33 3.40
CA SER A 229 16.35 -23.63 2.14
C SER A 229 15.24 -23.90 1.13
N ARG A 230 14.84 -25.17 0.95
CA ARG A 230 13.71 -25.52 0.07
C ARG A 230 12.39 -24.95 0.57
N ALA A 231 12.10 -25.07 1.86
CA ALA A 231 10.87 -24.53 2.43
C ALA A 231 10.76 -22.99 2.24
N ALA A 232 11.87 -22.26 2.26
CA ALA A 232 11.89 -20.83 1.97
C ALA A 232 11.62 -20.53 0.48
N ALA A 233 12.15 -21.35 -0.43
CA ALA A 233 11.86 -21.23 -1.86
C ALA A 233 10.37 -21.50 -2.15
N ASP A 234 9.79 -22.51 -1.52
CA ASP A 234 8.36 -22.86 -1.65
C ASP A 234 7.44 -21.74 -1.13
N GLN A 235 7.91 -20.96 -0.15
CA GLN A 235 7.22 -19.77 0.37
C GLN A 235 7.36 -18.54 -0.54
N GLY A 236 8.07 -18.65 -1.67
CA GLY A 236 8.31 -17.54 -2.58
C GLY A 236 9.39 -16.57 -2.10
N ASP A 237 10.26 -16.97 -1.17
CA ASP A 237 11.44 -16.20 -0.74
C ASP A 237 12.74 -16.85 -1.24
N PRO A 238 13.11 -16.65 -2.52
CA PRO A 238 14.34 -17.21 -3.08
C PRO A 238 15.60 -16.62 -2.44
N ARG A 239 15.52 -15.41 -1.87
CA ARG A 239 16.67 -14.76 -1.24
C ARG A 239 17.04 -15.46 0.06
N GLU A 240 16.04 -15.75 0.89
CA GLU A 240 16.25 -16.54 2.11
C GLU A 240 16.65 -17.98 1.77
N ALA A 241 16.06 -18.57 0.74
CA ALA A 241 16.44 -19.89 0.24
C ALA A 241 17.93 -19.99 -0.11
N ILE A 242 18.48 -19.00 -0.84
CA ILE A 242 19.90 -18.93 -1.22
C ILE A 242 20.80 -18.76 0.02
N ARG A 243 20.40 -17.94 1.00
CA ARG A 243 21.15 -17.78 2.25
C ARG A 243 21.26 -19.09 3.03
N LEU A 244 20.15 -19.80 3.16
CA LEU A 244 20.08 -21.09 3.85
C LEU A 244 20.86 -22.18 3.08
N ALA A 245 20.81 -22.15 1.75
CA ALA A 245 21.59 -23.02 0.88
C ALA A 245 23.10 -22.85 1.11
N TYR A 246 23.59 -21.61 1.16
CA TYR A 246 24.99 -21.34 1.47
C TYR A 246 25.42 -21.96 2.81
N TRP A 247 24.63 -21.77 3.88
CA TRP A 247 24.96 -22.35 5.19
C TRP A 247 24.93 -23.87 5.20
N ALA A 248 24.02 -24.51 4.44
CA ALA A 248 24.04 -25.96 4.26
C ALA A 248 25.38 -26.43 3.66
N GLY A 249 25.90 -25.71 2.66
CA GLY A 249 27.19 -26.02 2.03
C GLY A 249 28.37 -25.87 2.99
N VAL A 250 28.36 -24.81 3.82
CA VAL A 250 29.39 -24.62 4.86
C VAL A 250 29.33 -25.74 5.91
N MET A 251 28.15 -26.11 6.40
CA MET A 251 28.00 -27.21 7.36
C MET A 251 28.48 -28.54 6.77
N ARG A 252 28.17 -28.81 5.48
CA ARG A 252 28.65 -30.02 4.80
C ARG A 252 30.18 -30.08 4.74
N LEU A 253 30.83 -28.96 4.42
CA LEU A 253 32.29 -28.88 4.38
C LEU A 253 32.93 -28.99 5.78
N GLN A 254 32.24 -28.53 6.83
CA GLN A 254 32.68 -28.72 8.21
C GLN A 254 32.57 -30.19 8.65
N GLU A 255 31.50 -30.90 8.27
CA GLU A 255 31.36 -32.33 8.52
C GLU A 255 32.43 -33.16 7.82
N LEU A 256 32.79 -32.78 6.59
CA LEU A 256 33.92 -33.36 5.85
C LEU A 256 35.30 -32.97 6.41
N ARG A 257 35.33 -32.15 7.49
CA ARG A 257 36.55 -31.60 8.11
C ARG A 257 37.43 -30.80 7.16
N LEU A 258 36.85 -30.28 6.07
CA LEU A 258 37.52 -29.38 5.12
C LEU A 258 37.48 -27.92 5.58
N LEU A 259 36.48 -27.56 6.39
CA LEU A 259 36.39 -26.28 7.07
C LEU A 259 36.38 -26.47 8.60
N PRO A 260 36.98 -25.54 9.35
CA PRO A 260 36.87 -25.53 10.80
C PRO A 260 35.45 -25.18 11.25
N VAL A 261 35.04 -25.70 12.41
CA VAL A 261 33.69 -25.52 12.99
C VAL A 261 33.46 -24.08 13.54
N HIS A 262 34.44 -23.19 13.46
CA HIS A 262 34.34 -21.85 14.02
C HIS A 262 33.33 -20.96 13.27
N THR A 263 32.42 -20.35 14.02
CA THR A 263 31.24 -19.62 13.51
C THR A 263 31.49 -18.14 13.18
N SER A 264 32.67 -17.60 13.45
CA SER A 264 32.99 -16.17 13.24
C SER A 264 33.61 -15.87 11.86
N GLN A 265 33.65 -16.85 10.95
CA GLN A 265 34.35 -16.70 9.67
C GLN A 265 33.47 -16.02 8.62
N THR A 266 34.07 -15.10 7.88
CA THR A 266 33.38 -14.48 6.74
C THR A 266 33.29 -15.45 5.56
N PRO A 267 32.31 -15.29 4.64
CA PRO A 267 32.20 -16.18 3.48
C PRO A 267 33.46 -16.25 2.60
N ARG A 268 34.16 -15.12 2.44
CA ARG A 268 35.44 -15.07 1.71
C ARG A 268 36.58 -15.76 2.46
N GLU A 269 36.57 -15.74 3.79
CA GLU A 269 37.53 -16.50 4.60
C GLU A 269 37.34 -18.01 4.43
N ASN A 270 36.10 -18.51 4.37
CA ASN A 270 35.85 -19.93 4.10
C ASN A 270 36.46 -20.36 2.77
N LEU A 271 36.34 -19.55 1.72
CA LEU A 271 36.99 -19.81 0.44
C LEU A 271 38.52 -19.81 0.56
N ARG A 272 39.08 -18.86 1.31
CA ARG A 272 40.52 -18.79 1.55
C ARG A 272 41.03 -20.04 2.28
N LEU A 273 40.29 -20.55 3.25
CA LEU A 273 40.66 -21.74 4.01
C LEU A 273 40.63 -23.02 3.16
N LEU A 274 39.72 -23.12 2.18
CA LEU A 274 39.77 -24.22 1.20
C LEU A 274 40.94 -24.10 0.22
N SER A 275 41.44 -22.88 0.00
CA SER A 275 42.52 -22.57 -0.93
C SER A 275 43.90 -22.77 -0.30
N GLU A 276 44.03 -22.35 0.96
CA GLU A 276 45.23 -22.34 1.76
C GLU A 276 44.96 -23.17 3.03
N PRO A 277 44.77 -24.50 2.91
CA PRO A 277 44.52 -25.33 4.07
C PRO A 277 45.72 -25.26 5.02
N LYS A 278 45.44 -25.26 6.34
CA LYS A 278 46.49 -25.26 7.36
C LYS A 278 47.43 -26.46 7.15
N PRO A 279 48.74 -26.31 7.43
CA PRO A 279 49.69 -27.42 7.32
C PRO A 279 49.21 -28.60 8.18
N GLY A 280 49.00 -29.76 7.55
CA GLY A 280 48.46 -30.98 8.17
C GLY A 280 46.99 -31.30 7.86
N ALA A 281 46.26 -30.40 7.18
CA ALA A 281 44.91 -30.69 6.67
C ALA A 281 44.97 -31.26 5.23
N ALA A 282 44.03 -32.15 4.90
CA ALA A 282 43.92 -32.69 3.54
C ALA A 282 43.52 -31.57 2.56
N PRO A 283 44.14 -31.51 1.36
CA PRO A 283 43.76 -30.53 0.35
C PRO A 283 42.33 -30.79 -0.13
N ALA A 284 41.51 -29.75 -0.16
CA ALA A 284 40.15 -29.84 -0.71
C ALA A 284 40.21 -30.01 -2.24
N SER A 285 39.24 -30.75 -2.79
CA SER A 285 39.08 -30.84 -4.24
C SER A 285 38.82 -29.45 -4.84
N PRO A 286 39.42 -29.10 -5.99
CA PRO A 286 39.13 -27.84 -6.68
C PRO A 286 37.64 -27.68 -7.01
N ALA A 287 36.92 -28.78 -7.23
CA ALA A 287 35.47 -28.76 -7.47
C ALA A 287 34.67 -28.27 -6.25
N PHE A 288 35.11 -28.57 -5.03
CA PHE A 288 34.46 -28.06 -3.81
C PHE A 288 34.68 -26.57 -3.62
N ARG A 289 35.88 -26.09 -3.96
CA ARG A 289 36.18 -24.65 -3.95
C ARG A 289 35.31 -23.90 -4.95
N GLU A 290 35.20 -24.41 -6.18
CA GLU A 290 34.36 -23.80 -7.22
C GLU A 290 32.89 -23.73 -6.80
N SER A 291 32.38 -24.83 -6.25
CA SER A 291 31.00 -24.91 -5.76
C SER A 291 30.73 -23.95 -4.60
N LEU A 292 31.63 -23.87 -3.63
CA LEU A 292 31.49 -22.88 -2.54
C LEU A 292 31.63 -21.44 -3.07
N SER A 293 32.45 -21.20 -4.08
CA SER A 293 32.61 -19.89 -4.71
C SER A 293 31.33 -19.43 -5.40
N GLY A 294 30.63 -20.35 -6.08
CA GLY A 294 29.31 -20.09 -6.65
C GLY A 294 28.27 -19.71 -5.58
N LEU A 295 28.18 -20.51 -4.51
CA LEU A 295 27.29 -20.20 -3.37
C LEU A 295 27.61 -18.86 -2.70
N THR A 296 28.90 -18.56 -2.54
CA THR A 296 29.36 -17.31 -1.93
C THR A 296 29.00 -16.11 -2.82
N SER A 297 29.17 -16.24 -4.13
CA SER A 297 28.77 -15.19 -5.10
C SER A 297 27.26 -14.94 -5.09
N GLY A 298 26.45 -16.00 -4.96
CA GLY A 298 25.00 -15.91 -4.80
C GLY A 298 24.62 -15.18 -3.50
N LEU A 299 25.22 -15.58 -2.38
CA LEU A 299 25.02 -14.93 -1.08
C LEU A 299 25.37 -13.42 -1.15
N GLU A 300 26.53 -13.07 -1.70
CA GLU A 300 26.95 -11.67 -1.85
C GLU A 300 25.98 -10.84 -2.69
N ARG A 301 25.51 -11.41 -3.81
CA ARG A 301 24.62 -10.73 -4.74
C ARG A 301 23.22 -10.53 -4.19
N PHE A 302 22.62 -11.56 -3.61
CA PHE A 302 21.21 -11.57 -3.26
C PHE A 302 20.99 -11.22 -1.79
N TRP A 303 21.85 -11.69 -0.88
CA TRP A 303 21.72 -11.38 0.55
C TRP A 303 22.33 -10.01 0.88
N TYR A 304 23.62 -9.81 0.61
CA TYR A 304 24.30 -8.58 1.03
C TYR A 304 23.97 -7.39 0.12
N ALA A 305 24.06 -7.55 -1.20
CA ALA A 305 23.76 -6.47 -2.16
C ALA A 305 22.27 -6.24 -2.42
N ARG A 306 21.38 -7.04 -1.80
CA ARG A 306 19.91 -6.92 -1.91
C ARG A 306 19.37 -6.91 -3.35
N ARG A 307 20.02 -7.59 -4.29
CA ARG A 307 19.45 -7.77 -5.65
C ARG A 307 18.25 -8.70 -5.59
N LEU A 308 17.29 -8.48 -6.50
CA LEU A 308 16.15 -9.38 -6.70
C LEU A 308 16.67 -10.75 -7.12
N ALA A 309 16.29 -11.78 -6.35
CA ALA A 309 16.56 -13.18 -6.66
C ALA A 309 15.30 -13.81 -7.25
N GLY A 310 15.47 -14.66 -8.26
CA GLY A 310 14.41 -15.47 -8.84
C GLY A 310 14.57 -16.96 -8.54
N PRO A 311 13.60 -17.79 -8.95
CA PRO A 311 13.67 -19.25 -8.82
C PRO A 311 14.86 -19.89 -9.56
N GLU A 312 15.32 -19.27 -10.66
CA GLU A 312 16.51 -19.71 -11.41
C GLU A 312 17.79 -19.57 -10.57
N ASP A 313 17.94 -18.45 -9.86
CA ASP A 313 19.10 -18.19 -9.01
C ASP A 313 19.18 -19.18 -7.83
N PHE A 314 18.02 -19.59 -7.34
CA PHE A 314 17.94 -20.65 -6.34
C PHE A 314 18.33 -22.01 -6.92
N ARG A 315 17.87 -22.36 -8.12
CA ARG A 315 18.29 -23.59 -8.83
C ARG A 315 19.80 -23.63 -9.08
N GLU A 316 20.43 -22.50 -9.38
CA GLU A 316 21.91 -22.40 -9.44
C GLU A 316 22.55 -22.81 -8.12
N SER A 317 22.03 -22.28 -7.01
CA SER A 317 22.53 -22.57 -5.67
C SER A 317 22.38 -24.05 -5.31
N LEU A 318 21.30 -24.70 -5.76
CA LEU A 318 21.11 -26.14 -5.61
C LEU A 318 22.17 -26.95 -6.38
N ARG A 319 22.50 -26.58 -7.62
CA ARG A 319 23.56 -27.26 -8.39
C ARG A 319 24.90 -27.22 -7.68
N HIS A 320 25.26 -26.08 -7.09
CA HIS A 320 26.48 -25.97 -6.29
C HIS A 320 26.44 -26.81 -5.01
N LEU A 321 25.28 -26.95 -4.37
CA LEU A 321 25.13 -27.82 -3.19
C LEU A 321 25.26 -29.29 -3.54
N GLU A 322 24.66 -29.73 -4.64
CA GLU A 322 24.79 -31.10 -5.14
C GLU A 322 26.25 -31.43 -5.45
N ALA A 323 26.99 -30.49 -6.04
CA ALA A 323 28.42 -30.61 -6.32
C ALA A 323 29.29 -30.68 -5.04
N LEU A 324 28.80 -30.15 -3.90
CA LEU A 324 29.41 -30.35 -2.57
C LEU A 324 29.03 -31.70 -1.92
N GLY A 325 28.25 -32.53 -2.60
CA GLY A 325 27.79 -33.82 -2.10
C GLY A 325 26.61 -33.71 -1.13
N CYS A 326 25.91 -32.58 -1.12
CA CYS A 326 24.59 -32.47 -0.48
C CYS A 326 23.55 -33.11 -1.40
N LYS A 327 23.51 -34.44 -1.43
CA LYS A 327 22.49 -35.19 -2.19
C LYS A 327 21.19 -35.24 -1.41
N VAL A 328 20.11 -35.13 -2.14
CA VAL A 328 18.79 -35.04 -1.53
C VAL A 328 17.89 -35.93 -2.34
N ASP A 329 17.61 -37.09 -1.77
CA ASP A 329 16.49 -37.90 -2.19
C ASP A 329 15.17 -37.18 -1.85
#